data_AF-A0A317E5E6-F1
#
_entry.id   AF-A0A317E5E6-F1
#
_cell.length_a   1.000
_cell.length_b   1.000
_cell.length_c   1.000
_cell.angle_alpha   90.00
_cell.angle_beta   90.00
_cell.angle_gamma   90.00
#
_symmetry.space_group_name_H-M   'P 1'
#
loop_
_entity.id
_entity.type
_entity.pdbx_description
1 polymer ?
#
loop_
_entity_poly.entity_id
_entity_poly.type
_entity_poly.pdbx_seq_one_letter_code
_entity_poly.pdbx_strand_id
1 'polypeptide(L)'
;MSSTRIAYLALTVALGLQACSFSSKPESAVTDVKPAEPAPVVVAAVPENIGPIVPGGPPMPSRKPTAAAGATIAVPRPAIPAVSASAGAPRIGPGARILADNVAPTVCRKPDEAMADDVRRLQTELMVAALKCHSVQELKIADKYNSFVRKFSDEMVSQTKALQSVFKRQYGSAYMKQFDIYVTALANEISQRSQQTPGYCKQIGDLLDLANAVKPKEIGGFSGQAPLIVRTSLNKPC
;
A
#
# COMPACT_ATOMS: atom_id res chain seq x y z
N MET A 1 49.16 -3.37 -27.94
CA MET A 1 48.72 -2.09 -27.33
C MET A 1 47.68 -2.41 -26.27
N SER A 2 48.12 -2.69 -25.03
CA SER A 2 47.27 -2.97 -23.87
C SER A 2 48.14 -2.83 -22.62
N SER A 3 48.20 -1.64 -22.04
CA SER A 3 48.96 -1.40 -20.80
C SER A 3 48.56 -0.08 -20.14
N THR A 4 47.31 0.05 -19.67
CA THR A 4 46.88 1.26 -18.95
C THR A 4 45.71 1.07 -17.97
N ARG A 5 45.39 -0.17 -17.55
CA ARG A 5 44.28 -0.43 -16.61
C ARG A 5 44.66 -1.09 -15.28
N ILE A 6 45.96 -1.23 -15.00
CA ILE A 6 46.44 -1.88 -13.75
C ILE A 6 46.92 -0.85 -12.71
N ALA A 7 46.87 0.46 -13.00
CA ALA A 7 47.42 1.49 -12.10
C ALA A 7 46.41 2.18 -11.16
N TYR A 8 45.10 1.85 -11.20
CA TYR A 8 44.08 2.55 -10.38
C TYR A 8 43.56 1.78 -9.17
N LEU A 9 44.14 0.62 -8.85
CA LEU A 9 43.67 -0.26 -7.76
C LEU A 9 44.55 -0.20 -6.48
N ALA A 10 45.41 0.81 -6.32
CA ALA A 10 46.36 0.87 -5.21
C ALA A 10 46.50 2.26 -4.54
N LEU A 11 45.46 3.10 -4.54
CA LEU A 11 45.57 4.45 -3.94
C LEU A 11 44.29 5.00 -3.31
N THR A 12 43.61 4.26 -2.42
CA THR A 12 42.58 4.82 -1.50
C THR A 12 42.49 4.08 -0.16
N VAL A 13 43.61 3.60 0.38
CA VAL A 13 43.70 3.05 1.75
C VAL A 13 44.86 3.72 2.48
N ALA A 14 44.70 4.98 2.89
CA ALA A 14 45.50 5.65 3.93
C ALA A 14 45.05 7.11 4.09
N LEU A 15 44.13 7.36 5.01
CA LEU A 15 43.81 8.64 5.70
C LEU A 15 42.49 8.32 6.43
N GLY A 16 42.45 8.00 7.71
CA GLY A 16 43.15 8.62 8.82
C GLY A 16 42.06 8.93 9.85
N LEU A 17 41.95 8.07 10.86
CA LEU A 17 41.18 8.28 12.08
C LEU A 17 41.50 9.67 12.65
N GLN A 18 40.48 10.52 12.80
CA GLN A 18 40.54 11.59 13.79
C GLN A 18 39.17 11.69 14.49
N ALA A 19 39.16 11.18 15.71
CA ALA A 19 38.11 11.47 16.67
C ALA A 19 38.20 12.95 17.06
N CYS A 20 37.14 13.72 16.81
CA CYS A 20 36.95 15.02 17.44
C CYS A 20 35.70 14.95 18.30
N SER A 21 35.92 14.69 19.59
CA SER A 21 35.03 15.06 20.67
C SER A 21 34.88 16.57 20.69
N PHE A 22 33.67 17.09 20.49
CA PHE A 22 33.30 18.44 20.92
C PHE A 22 32.03 18.37 21.75
N SER A 23 32.27 18.35 23.06
CA SER A 23 31.32 18.74 24.10
C SER A 23 31.27 20.26 24.15
N SER A 24 30.09 20.86 23.97
CA SER A 24 29.78 22.25 24.36
C SER A 24 28.26 22.46 24.40
N LYS A 25 27.74 22.39 25.63
CA LYS A 25 26.70 23.17 26.34
C LYS A 25 25.65 23.99 25.53
N PRO A 26 24.38 24.07 26.01
CA PRO A 26 23.27 24.69 25.28
C PRO A 26 23.18 26.19 25.55
N GLU A 27 22.86 26.97 24.51
CA GLU A 27 22.45 28.36 24.65
C GLU A 27 21.10 28.58 23.96
N SER A 28 20.14 28.97 24.79
CA SER A 28 18.77 29.31 24.46
C SER A 28 18.70 30.58 23.60
N ALA A 29 17.99 30.52 22.48
CA ALA A 29 17.24 31.66 21.93
C ALA A 29 16.47 31.19 20.68
N VAL A 30 15.22 30.76 20.85
CA VAL A 30 14.23 30.84 19.75
C VAL A 30 13.23 31.89 20.16
N THR A 31 13.34 32.99 19.41
CA THR A 31 12.46 34.13 19.37
C THR A 31 11.02 33.72 19.09
N ASP A 32 10.14 34.36 19.85
CA ASP A 32 8.70 34.48 19.69
C ASP A 32 8.32 34.75 18.22
N VAL A 33 7.77 33.75 17.53
CA VAL A 33 7.14 33.93 16.21
C VAL A 33 5.64 34.04 16.43
N LYS A 34 5.16 35.28 16.37
CA LYS A 34 3.75 35.67 16.29
C LYS A 34 3.01 34.87 15.22
N PRO A 35 1.85 34.24 15.51
CA PRO A 35 1.04 33.59 14.49
C PRO A 35 0.50 34.62 13.51
N ALA A 36 0.83 34.46 12.23
CA ALA A 36 0.19 35.19 11.14
C ALA A 36 -1.22 34.62 10.95
N GLU A 37 -2.21 35.49 11.12
CA GLU A 37 -3.62 35.26 10.82
C GLU A 37 -3.80 34.88 9.34
N PRO A 38 -4.50 33.79 9.01
CA PRO A 38 -4.71 33.42 7.61
C PRO A 38 -5.73 34.36 6.95
N ALA A 39 -5.27 35.08 5.93
CA ALA A 39 -6.12 35.85 5.04
C ALA A 39 -7.17 34.96 4.36
N PRO A 40 -8.38 35.48 4.06
CA PRO A 40 -9.44 34.73 3.42
C PRO A 40 -9.02 34.29 2.02
N VAL A 41 -9.01 32.98 1.79
CA VAL A 41 -8.84 32.40 0.46
C VAL A 41 -10.06 32.74 -0.38
N VAL A 42 -9.89 33.65 -1.32
CA VAL A 42 -10.88 33.99 -2.34
C VAL A 42 -11.00 32.78 -3.27
N VAL A 43 -12.15 32.12 -3.25
CA VAL A 43 -12.47 31.02 -4.17
C VAL A 43 -12.65 31.63 -5.56
N ALA A 44 -11.61 31.58 -6.39
CA ALA A 44 -11.72 31.87 -7.80
C ALA A 44 -12.50 30.73 -8.47
N ALA A 45 -13.63 31.09 -9.11
CA ALA A 45 -14.44 30.19 -9.91
C ALA A 45 -13.59 29.53 -11.00
N VAL A 46 -13.60 28.20 -11.02
CA VAL A 46 -13.03 27.39 -12.11
C VAL A 46 -13.99 27.49 -13.30
N PRO A 47 -13.54 27.88 -14.51
CA PRO A 47 -14.38 27.77 -15.70
C PRO A 47 -14.59 26.30 -16.05
N GLU A 48 -15.85 25.86 -16.08
CA GLU A 48 -16.29 24.63 -16.74
C GLU A 48 -15.86 24.66 -18.20
N ASN A 49 -14.77 23.96 -18.52
CA ASN A 49 -14.44 23.60 -19.89
C ASN A 49 -14.70 22.09 -20.04
N ILE A 50 -15.97 21.78 -20.31
CA ILE A 50 -16.43 20.44 -20.67
C ILE A 50 -15.88 20.15 -22.08
N GLY A 51 -14.76 19.42 -22.13
CA GLY A 51 -14.25 18.87 -23.38
C GLY A 51 -15.24 17.90 -24.03
N PRO A 52 -15.07 17.62 -25.34
CA PRO A 52 -16.05 16.86 -26.11
C PRO A 52 -16.21 15.43 -25.61
N ILE A 53 -17.46 15.10 -25.33
CA ILE A 53 -17.97 13.75 -25.05
C ILE A 53 -17.62 12.86 -26.24
N VAL A 54 -16.77 11.85 -26.00
CA VAL A 54 -16.49 10.79 -26.97
C VAL A 54 -17.77 9.97 -27.21
N PRO A 55 -18.15 9.69 -28.47
CA PRO A 55 -19.31 8.87 -28.77
C PRO A 55 -19.12 7.43 -28.30
N GLY A 56 -20.19 6.88 -27.76
CA GLY A 56 -20.21 5.65 -26.97
C GLY A 56 -19.69 4.41 -27.68
N GLY A 57 -19.06 3.55 -26.88
CA GLY A 57 -18.85 2.16 -27.24
C GLY A 57 -20.17 1.43 -27.48
N PRO A 58 -20.13 0.28 -28.17
CA PRO A 58 -21.33 -0.47 -28.52
C PRO A 58 -22.14 -0.82 -27.25
N PRO A 59 -23.47 -0.70 -27.30
CA PRO A 59 -24.32 -1.00 -26.17
C PRO A 59 -24.14 -2.46 -25.76
N MET A 60 -23.87 -2.69 -24.47
CA MET A 60 -24.04 -4.01 -23.89
C MET A 60 -25.47 -4.49 -24.17
N PRO A 61 -25.69 -5.75 -24.57
CA PRO A 61 -27.04 -6.26 -24.78
C PRO A 61 -27.82 -6.19 -23.48
N SER A 62 -28.79 -5.27 -23.42
CA SER A 62 -29.83 -5.24 -22.40
C SER A 62 -30.53 -6.59 -22.37
N ARG A 63 -30.17 -7.42 -21.39
CA ARG A 63 -31.05 -8.52 -20.97
C ARG A 63 -32.30 -7.87 -20.40
N LYS A 64 -33.35 -7.75 -21.25
CA LYS A 64 -34.71 -7.55 -20.78
C LYS A 64 -34.97 -8.60 -19.68
N PRO A 65 -35.47 -8.23 -18.50
CA PRO A 65 -36.05 -9.20 -17.60
C PRO A 65 -37.29 -9.73 -18.32
N THR A 66 -37.15 -10.89 -18.96
CA THR A 66 -38.30 -11.65 -19.42
C THR A 66 -39.07 -12.01 -18.17
N ALA A 67 -40.24 -11.41 -18.00
CA ALA A 67 -41.24 -11.83 -17.03
C ALA A 67 -41.69 -13.24 -17.43
N ALA A 68 -40.92 -14.24 -17.02
CA ALA A 68 -41.44 -15.57 -16.88
C ALA A 68 -42.37 -15.52 -15.67
N ALA A 69 -43.67 -15.71 -15.91
CA ALA A 69 -44.62 -16.13 -14.91
C ALA A 69 -44.15 -17.49 -14.37
N GLY A 70 -43.20 -17.46 -13.44
CA GLY A 70 -42.76 -18.60 -12.67
C GLY A 70 -43.69 -18.74 -11.50
N ALA A 71 -44.45 -19.82 -11.48
CA ALA A 71 -45.18 -20.27 -10.31
C ALA A 71 -44.26 -20.23 -9.08
N THR A 72 -44.65 -19.46 -8.07
CA THR A 72 -44.00 -19.38 -6.78
C THR A 72 -44.11 -20.73 -6.08
N ILE A 73 -43.17 -21.63 -6.35
CA ILE A 73 -42.89 -22.73 -5.44
C ILE A 73 -42.12 -22.09 -4.28
N ALA A 74 -42.84 -21.79 -3.20
CA ALA A 74 -42.27 -21.40 -1.92
C ALA A 74 -41.48 -22.59 -1.36
N VAL A 75 -40.22 -22.72 -1.77
CA VAL A 75 -39.28 -23.60 -1.07
C VAL A 75 -38.94 -22.90 0.25
N PRO A 76 -39.22 -23.50 1.42
CA PRO A 76 -38.86 -22.92 2.70
C PRO A 76 -37.34 -22.74 2.72
N ARG A 77 -36.91 -21.48 2.74
CA ARG A 77 -35.50 -21.10 2.89
C ARG A 77 -35.06 -21.60 4.28
N PRO A 78 -34.10 -22.53 4.39
CA PRO A 78 -33.63 -22.99 5.68
C PRO A 78 -33.10 -21.78 6.45
N ALA A 79 -33.59 -21.61 7.68
CA ALA A 79 -33.12 -20.57 8.58
C ALA A 79 -31.62 -20.80 8.81
N ILE A 80 -30.80 -19.91 8.27
CA ILE A 80 -29.38 -19.86 8.59
C ILE A 80 -29.33 -19.52 10.09
N PRO A 81 -28.72 -20.36 10.95
CA PRO A 81 -28.60 -20.05 12.36
C PRO A 81 -27.86 -18.73 12.51
N ALA A 82 -28.46 -17.79 13.26
CA ALA A 82 -27.82 -16.53 13.61
C ALA A 82 -26.51 -16.85 14.32
N VAL A 83 -25.39 -16.65 13.62
CA VAL A 83 -24.07 -16.83 14.21
C VAL A 83 -23.89 -15.70 15.21
N SER A 84 -24.00 -16.03 16.50
CA SER A 84 -23.73 -15.08 17.58
C SER A 84 -22.35 -14.45 17.37
N ALA A 85 -22.32 -13.14 17.17
CA ALA A 85 -21.08 -12.39 17.10
C ALA A 85 -20.27 -12.65 18.38
N SER A 86 -19.07 -13.22 18.24
CA SER A 86 -18.16 -13.41 19.37
C SER A 86 -17.92 -12.07 20.05
N ALA A 87 -18.10 -12.01 21.37
CA ALA A 87 -17.70 -10.89 22.20
C ALA A 87 -16.20 -10.63 21.98
N GLY A 88 -15.86 -9.52 21.31
CA GLY A 88 -14.49 -9.16 20.96
C GLY A 88 -14.29 -8.64 19.53
N ALA A 89 -15.28 -8.72 18.64
CA ALA A 89 -15.18 -8.06 17.34
C ALA A 89 -15.32 -6.53 17.49
N PRO A 90 -14.38 -5.72 16.98
CA PRO A 90 -14.50 -4.26 17.01
C PRO A 90 -15.81 -3.84 16.31
N ARG A 91 -16.64 -3.04 17.00
CA ARG A 91 -17.80 -2.41 16.37
C ARG A 91 -17.30 -1.25 15.51
N ILE A 92 -17.16 -1.49 14.21
CA ILE A 92 -16.82 -0.47 13.23
C ILE A 92 -18.10 0.33 12.95
N GLY A 93 -18.26 1.48 13.62
CA GLY A 93 -19.32 2.43 13.30
C GLY A 93 -19.08 3.09 11.94
N PRO A 94 -20.13 3.61 11.27
CA PRO A 94 -19.96 4.40 10.06
C PRO A 94 -19.06 5.61 10.35
N GLY A 95 -17.93 5.71 9.65
CA GLY A 95 -16.93 6.78 9.81
C GLY A 95 -15.70 6.41 10.66
N ALA A 96 -15.65 5.25 11.31
CA ALA A 96 -14.45 4.80 12.01
C ALA A 96 -13.34 4.44 10.99
N ARG A 97 -12.23 5.19 10.99
CA ARG A 97 -11.04 4.85 10.21
C ARG A 97 -10.32 3.69 10.90
N ILE A 98 -10.46 2.51 10.34
CA ILE A 98 -9.68 1.36 10.77
C ILE A 98 -8.30 1.46 10.10
N LEU A 99 -7.29 1.82 10.90
CA LEU A 99 -5.89 1.77 10.49
C LEU A 99 -5.44 0.31 10.43
N ALA A 100 -4.58 -0.01 9.47
CA ALA A 100 -4.11 -1.38 9.28
C ALA A 100 -3.43 -1.91 10.56
N ASP A 101 -2.64 -1.05 11.21
CA ASP A 101 -1.89 -1.34 12.45
C ASP A 101 -2.81 -1.75 13.61
N ASN A 102 -4.03 -1.22 13.67
CA ASN A 102 -4.99 -1.54 14.74
C ASN A 102 -5.64 -2.92 14.58
N VAL A 103 -5.59 -3.49 13.38
CA VAL A 103 -6.17 -4.82 13.07
C VAL A 103 -5.10 -5.88 12.91
N ALA A 104 -3.85 -5.46 12.73
CA ALA A 104 -2.78 -6.39 12.52
C ALA A 104 -2.50 -7.24 13.77
N PRO A 105 -1.95 -8.47 13.59
CA PRO A 105 -1.67 -9.35 14.71
C PRO A 105 -0.67 -8.71 15.69
N THR A 106 -0.95 -8.83 16.98
CA THR A 106 -0.09 -8.29 18.06
C THR A 106 0.97 -9.28 18.54
N VAL A 107 0.86 -10.55 18.16
CA VAL A 107 1.93 -11.56 18.33
C VAL A 107 3.18 -11.15 17.56
N CYS A 108 4.34 -11.47 18.15
CA CYS A 108 5.62 -11.29 17.46
C CYS A 108 5.63 -12.04 16.11
N ARG A 109 6.35 -11.47 15.15
CA ARG A 109 6.48 -12.00 13.78
C ARG A 109 7.84 -12.60 13.54
N LYS A 110 7.86 -13.73 12.83
CA LYS A 110 9.11 -14.29 12.28
C LYS A 110 9.63 -13.41 11.14
N PRO A 111 10.94 -13.43 10.83
CA PRO A 111 11.50 -12.63 9.74
C PRO A 111 10.77 -12.81 8.40
N ASP A 112 10.44 -14.05 8.02
CA ASP A 112 9.71 -14.34 6.78
C ASP A 112 8.31 -13.73 6.75
N GLU A 113 7.68 -13.60 7.91
CA GLU A 113 6.33 -13.06 8.04
C GLU A 113 6.31 -11.52 8.01
N ALA A 114 7.37 -10.90 8.52
CA ALA A 114 7.60 -9.46 8.38
C ALA A 114 7.86 -9.11 6.91
N MET A 115 8.71 -9.87 6.23
CA MET A 115 8.95 -9.72 4.80
C MET A 115 7.67 -9.91 3.98
N ALA A 116 6.85 -10.92 4.32
CA ALA A 116 5.57 -11.14 3.68
C ALA A 116 4.58 -9.97 3.84
N ASP A 117 4.60 -9.32 5.00
CA ASP A 117 3.82 -8.10 5.23
C ASP A 117 4.29 -6.93 4.36
N ASP A 118 5.61 -6.75 4.25
CA ASP A 118 6.20 -5.72 3.38
C ASP A 118 5.82 -5.94 1.91
N VAL A 119 5.83 -7.20 1.43
CA VAL A 119 5.37 -7.53 0.07
C VAL A 119 3.90 -7.20 -0.10
N ARG A 120 3.05 -7.52 0.90
CA ARG A 120 1.62 -7.20 0.84
C ARG A 120 1.37 -5.70 0.80
N ARG A 121 2.15 -4.92 1.55
CA ARG A 121 2.10 -3.45 1.54
C ARG A 121 2.51 -2.87 0.21
N LEU A 122 3.65 -3.32 -0.33
CA LEU A 122 4.09 -2.92 -1.67
C LEU A 122 3.03 -3.21 -2.71
N GLN A 123 2.49 -4.44 -2.75
CA GLN A 123 1.43 -4.79 -3.71
C GLN A 123 0.21 -3.87 -3.59
N THR A 124 -0.25 -3.61 -2.37
CA THR A 124 -1.43 -2.78 -2.11
C THR A 124 -1.16 -1.32 -2.50
N GLU A 125 0.04 -0.80 -2.26
CA GLU A 125 0.48 0.55 -2.68
C GLU A 125 0.40 0.70 -4.20
N LEU A 126 1.00 -0.25 -4.93
CA LEU A 126 1.04 -0.24 -6.38
C LEU A 126 -0.35 -0.39 -7.00
N MET A 127 -1.23 -1.20 -6.39
CA MET A 127 -2.62 -1.35 -6.79
C MET A 127 -3.41 -0.04 -6.64
N VAL A 128 -3.30 0.62 -5.49
CA VAL A 128 -4.00 1.90 -5.25
C VAL A 128 -3.49 2.97 -6.20
N ALA A 129 -2.18 3.00 -6.47
CA ALA A 129 -1.62 3.91 -7.45
C ALA A 129 -2.12 3.65 -8.88
N ALA A 130 -2.26 2.40 -9.29
CA ALA A 130 -2.84 2.05 -10.59
C ALA A 130 -4.27 2.60 -10.74
N LEU A 131 -5.07 2.59 -9.68
CA LEU A 131 -6.43 3.14 -9.68
C LEU A 131 -6.42 4.68 -9.65
N LYS A 132 -5.61 5.27 -8.78
CA LYS A 132 -5.60 6.72 -8.55
C LYS A 132 -4.97 7.51 -9.70
N CYS A 133 -3.88 6.99 -10.25
CA CYS A 133 -3.05 7.70 -11.21
C CYS A 133 -3.38 7.34 -12.67
N HIS A 134 -4.51 6.67 -12.91
CA HIS A 134 -4.93 6.22 -14.23
C HIS A 134 -5.03 7.36 -15.26
N SER A 135 -5.33 8.58 -14.83
CA SER A 135 -5.46 9.74 -15.75
C SER A 135 -4.12 10.27 -16.25
N VAL A 136 -3.00 9.94 -15.60
CA VAL A 136 -1.64 10.37 -15.99
C VAL A 136 -1.04 9.33 -16.93
N GLN A 137 -1.44 9.41 -18.21
CA GLN A 137 -1.17 8.39 -19.21
C GLN A 137 0.32 8.24 -19.53
N GLU A 138 1.11 9.30 -19.33
CA GLU A 138 2.56 9.32 -19.55
C GLU A 138 3.28 8.33 -18.64
N LEU A 139 2.75 8.07 -17.45
CA LEU A 139 3.35 7.19 -16.46
C LEU A 139 2.96 5.71 -16.67
N LYS A 140 1.85 5.44 -17.37
CA LYS A 140 1.32 4.08 -17.66
C LYS A 140 1.28 3.16 -16.43
N ILE A 141 0.90 3.68 -15.26
CA ILE A 141 1.00 2.95 -13.99
C ILE A 141 0.16 1.66 -14.02
N ALA A 142 -1.03 1.69 -14.60
CA ALA A 142 -1.88 0.50 -14.72
C ALA A 142 -1.21 -0.65 -15.50
N ASP A 143 -0.55 -0.35 -16.62
CA ASP A 143 0.14 -1.34 -17.45
C ASP A 143 1.36 -1.92 -16.73
N LYS A 144 2.14 -1.06 -16.07
CA LYS A 144 3.29 -1.44 -15.27
C LYS A 144 2.88 -2.31 -14.07
N TYR A 145 1.74 -2.00 -13.44
CA TYR A 145 1.20 -2.80 -12.34
C TYR A 145 0.72 -4.18 -12.82
N ASN A 146 0.04 -4.25 -13.96
CA ASN A 146 -0.36 -5.53 -14.54
C ASN A 146 0.86 -6.41 -14.87
N SER A 147 1.95 -5.80 -15.34
CA SER A 147 3.20 -6.50 -15.60
C SER A 147 3.88 -6.99 -14.32
N PHE A 148 3.85 -6.15 -13.28
CA PHE A 148 4.29 -6.51 -11.93
C PHE A 148 3.51 -7.74 -11.42
N VAL A 149 2.17 -7.70 -11.43
CA VAL A 149 1.34 -8.80 -10.93
C VAL A 149 1.63 -10.11 -11.66
N ARG A 150 1.78 -10.08 -12.99
CA ARG A 150 2.13 -11.27 -13.78
C ARG A 150 3.51 -11.82 -13.46
N LYS A 151 4.50 -10.95 -13.26
CA LYS A 151 5.89 -11.34 -13.00
C LYS A 151 6.08 -11.94 -11.60
N PHE A 152 5.36 -11.42 -10.61
CA PHE A 152 5.57 -11.75 -9.20
C PHE A 152 4.46 -12.63 -8.59
N SER A 153 3.50 -13.13 -9.39
CA SER A 153 2.31 -13.87 -8.90
C SER A 153 2.65 -15.01 -7.94
N ASP A 154 3.60 -15.86 -8.31
CA ASP A 154 3.93 -17.06 -7.55
C ASP A 154 4.57 -16.71 -6.20
N GLU A 155 5.43 -15.70 -6.22
CA GLU A 155 6.07 -15.21 -5.00
C GLU A 155 5.04 -14.50 -4.11
N MET A 156 4.14 -13.67 -4.67
CA MET A 156 3.06 -13.04 -3.89
C MET A 156 2.12 -14.06 -3.24
N VAL A 157 1.84 -15.19 -3.89
CA VAL A 157 1.05 -16.29 -3.29
C VAL A 157 1.81 -16.92 -2.13
N SER A 158 3.12 -17.17 -2.28
CA SER A 158 3.98 -17.68 -1.21
C SER A 158 4.00 -16.74 0.00
N GLN A 159 4.25 -15.46 -0.24
CA GLN A 159 4.29 -14.43 0.80
C GLN A 159 2.91 -14.26 1.46
N THR A 160 1.82 -14.31 0.70
CA THR A 160 0.46 -14.26 1.28
C THR A 160 0.22 -15.41 2.27
N LYS A 161 0.67 -16.63 1.96
CA LYS A 161 0.56 -17.78 2.88
C LYS A 161 1.37 -17.57 4.16
N ALA A 162 2.59 -17.04 4.04
CA ALA A 162 3.43 -16.71 5.20
C ALA A 162 2.81 -15.61 6.06
N LEU A 163 2.19 -14.59 5.46
CA LEU A 163 1.49 -13.58 6.23
C LEU A 163 0.25 -14.16 6.93
N GLN A 164 -0.53 -14.98 6.23
CA GLN A 164 -1.70 -15.67 6.80
C GLN A 164 -1.34 -16.58 7.98
N SER A 165 -0.12 -17.14 8.06
CA SER A 165 0.27 -17.96 9.21
C SER A 165 0.32 -17.16 10.51
N VAL A 166 0.65 -15.86 10.47
CA VAL A 166 0.58 -14.99 11.66
C VAL A 166 -0.86 -14.84 12.13
N PHE A 167 -1.77 -14.51 11.20
CA PHE A 167 -3.18 -14.35 11.51
C PHE A 167 -3.79 -15.65 12.02
N LYS A 168 -3.37 -16.79 11.45
CA LYS A 168 -3.81 -18.11 11.89
C LYS A 168 -3.39 -18.43 13.32
N ARG A 169 -2.17 -18.05 13.72
CA ARG A 169 -1.72 -18.21 15.11
C ARG A 169 -2.51 -17.33 16.09
N GLN A 170 -2.76 -16.08 15.73
CA GLN A 170 -3.44 -15.12 16.62
C GLN A 170 -4.95 -15.36 16.72
N TYR A 171 -5.61 -15.67 15.61
CA TYR A 171 -7.07 -15.63 15.49
C TYR A 171 -7.71 -17.00 15.22
N GLY A 172 -6.92 -18.08 15.08
CA GLY A 172 -7.43 -19.42 14.88
C GLY A 172 -8.33 -19.53 13.65
N SER A 173 -9.56 -20.02 13.81
CA SER A 173 -10.53 -20.18 12.72
C SER A 173 -11.00 -18.86 12.11
N ALA A 174 -10.90 -17.74 12.82
CA ALA A 174 -11.32 -16.42 12.34
C ALA A 174 -10.24 -15.71 11.50
N TYR A 175 -9.10 -16.36 11.23
CA TYR A 175 -7.93 -15.71 10.60
C TYR A 175 -8.22 -15.07 9.24
N MET A 176 -8.99 -15.74 8.37
CA MET A 176 -9.32 -15.19 7.05
C MET A 176 -10.11 -13.89 7.17
N LYS A 177 -11.11 -13.85 8.05
CA LYS A 177 -11.89 -12.64 8.31
C LYS A 177 -11.00 -11.49 8.79
N GLN A 178 -10.11 -11.75 9.74
CA GLN A 178 -9.20 -10.72 10.26
C GLN A 178 -8.17 -10.27 9.21
N PHE A 179 -7.71 -11.20 8.39
CA PHE A 179 -6.84 -10.91 7.26
C PHE A 179 -7.50 -10.00 6.23
N ASP A 180 -8.76 -10.27 5.86
CA ASP A 180 -9.50 -9.44 4.91
C ASP A 180 -9.78 -8.03 5.46
N ILE A 181 -10.11 -7.92 6.75
CA ILE A 181 -10.26 -6.62 7.42
C ILE A 181 -8.92 -5.86 7.39
N TYR A 182 -7.82 -6.53 7.73
CA TYR A 182 -6.48 -5.93 7.69
C TYR A 182 -6.13 -5.39 6.29
N VAL A 183 -6.34 -6.19 5.25
CA VAL A 183 -6.07 -5.80 3.86
C VAL A 183 -6.94 -4.61 3.43
N THR A 184 -8.21 -4.62 3.83
CA THR A 184 -9.14 -3.54 3.52
C THR A 184 -8.73 -2.25 4.23
N ALA A 185 -8.37 -2.33 5.51
CA ALA A 185 -7.84 -1.22 6.29
C ALA A 185 -6.57 -0.64 5.65
N LEU A 186 -5.65 -1.51 5.22
CA LEU A 186 -4.43 -1.13 4.53
C LEU A 186 -4.70 -0.38 3.21
N ALA A 187 -5.57 -0.91 2.35
CA ALA A 187 -5.92 -0.24 1.10
C ALA A 187 -6.57 1.13 1.33
N ASN A 188 -7.45 1.24 2.33
CA ASN A 188 -8.10 2.50 2.68
C ASN A 188 -7.11 3.53 3.22
N GLU A 189 -6.17 3.11 4.06
CA GLU A 189 -5.11 3.97 4.60
C GLU A 189 -4.22 4.52 3.49
N ILE A 190 -3.77 3.64 2.59
CA ILE A 190 -2.98 4.00 1.41
C ILE A 190 -3.75 4.98 0.52
N SER A 191 -5.02 4.69 0.24
CA SER A 191 -5.89 5.55 -0.58
C SER A 191 -6.02 6.96 0.01
N GLN A 192 -6.21 7.09 1.31
CA GLN A 192 -6.30 8.40 1.96
C GLN A 192 -4.97 9.15 1.91
N ARG A 193 -3.87 8.50 2.28
CA ARG A 193 -2.54 9.11 2.24
C ARG A 193 -2.16 9.56 0.83
N SER A 194 -2.46 8.75 -0.18
CA SER A 194 -2.15 9.10 -1.57
C SER A 194 -2.82 10.42 -1.99
N GLN A 195 -3.98 10.78 -1.42
CA GLN A 195 -4.66 12.07 -1.69
C GLN A 195 -3.92 13.25 -1.06
N GLN A 196 -3.19 13.01 0.01
CA GLN A 196 -2.47 14.02 0.77
C GLN A 196 -1.00 14.11 0.40
N THR A 197 -0.50 13.25 -0.51
CA THR A 197 0.91 13.16 -0.88
C THR A 197 1.16 13.91 -2.21
N PRO A 198 1.83 15.08 -2.19
CA PRO A 198 2.22 15.78 -3.41
C PRO A 198 3.16 14.92 -4.25
N GLY A 199 2.96 14.87 -5.57
CA GLY A 199 3.82 14.12 -6.48
C GLY A 199 3.68 12.59 -6.38
N TYR A 200 2.66 12.07 -5.68
CA TYR A 200 2.42 10.64 -5.46
C TYR A 200 2.57 9.77 -6.72
N CYS A 201 1.91 10.16 -7.81
CA CYS A 201 1.92 9.36 -9.04
C CYS A 201 3.32 9.22 -9.65
N LYS A 202 4.11 10.30 -9.64
CA LYS A 202 5.50 10.23 -10.14
C LYS A 202 6.34 9.32 -9.24
N GLN A 203 6.26 9.53 -7.93
CA GLN A 203 7.04 8.74 -6.95
C GLN A 203 6.72 7.24 -7.04
N ILE A 204 5.44 6.87 -7.13
CA ILE A 204 5.05 5.46 -7.28
C ILE A 204 5.39 4.92 -8.67
N GLY A 205 5.30 5.74 -9.72
CA GLY A 205 5.78 5.37 -11.05
C GLY A 205 7.26 4.96 -11.03
N ASP A 206 8.10 5.78 -10.41
CA ASP A 206 9.54 5.51 -10.24
C ASP A 206 9.77 4.24 -9.39
N LEU A 207 9.02 4.08 -8.29
CA LEU A 207 9.09 2.87 -7.44
C LEU A 207 8.69 1.60 -8.20
N LEU A 208 7.64 1.68 -9.01
CA LEU A 208 7.12 0.56 -9.79
C LEU A 208 8.10 0.13 -10.89
N ASP A 209 8.83 1.08 -11.47
CA ASP A 209 9.92 0.78 -12.42
C ASP A 209 11.06 0.02 -11.73
N LEU A 210 11.47 0.45 -10.53
CA LEU A 210 12.46 -0.26 -9.72
C LEU A 210 11.96 -1.66 -9.34
N ALA A 211 10.71 -1.80 -8.91
CA ALA A 211 10.10 -3.08 -8.57
C ALA A 211 10.03 -4.02 -9.77
N ASN A 212 9.73 -3.50 -10.97
CA ASN A 212 9.72 -4.31 -12.19
C ASN A 212 11.13 -4.72 -12.65
N ALA A 213 12.19 -4.01 -12.23
CA ALA A 213 13.56 -4.36 -12.54
C ALA A 213 14.10 -5.54 -11.70
N VAL A 214 13.59 -5.77 -10.48
CA VAL A 214 14.11 -6.85 -9.61
C VAL A 214 13.68 -8.24 -10.08
N LYS A 215 14.43 -9.29 -9.69
CA LYS A 215 14.02 -10.68 -10.00
C LYS A 215 12.88 -11.13 -9.09
N PRO A 216 12.04 -12.10 -9.53
CA PRO A 216 10.93 -12.61 -8.72
C PRO A 216 11.32 -13.00 -7.30
N LYS A 217 12.44 -13.71 -7.12
CA LYS A 217 12.93 -14.17 -5.81
C LYS A 217 13.49 -13.06 -4.92
N GLU A 218 13.74 -11.88 -5.47
CA GLU A 218 14.32 -10.74 -4.74
C GLU A 218 13.24 -9.77 -4.25
N ILE A 219 11.97 -9.98 -4.61
CA ILE A 219 10.89 -9.02 -4.30
C ILE A 219 10.68 -8.80 -2.81
N GLY A 220 10.88 -9.84 -1.98
CA GLY A 220 10.76 -9.72 -0.53
C GLY A 220 11.86 -8.85 0.08
N GLY A 221 13.10 -9.01 -0.37
CA GLY A 221 14.21 -8.14 0.04
C GLY A 221 14.01 -6.70 -0.44
N PHE A 222 13.53 -6.52 -1.67
CA PHE A 222 13.20 -5.21 -2.22
C PHE A 222 12.08 -4.52 -1.45
N SER A 223 10.98 -5.20 -1.14
CA SER A 223 9.85 -4.61 -0.42
C SER A 223 10.22 -4.12 0.98
N GLY A 224 11.09 -4.86 1.67
CA GLY A 224 11.62 -4.48 2.99
C GLY A 224 12.59 -3.30 2.97
N GLN A 225 13.04 -2.85 1.79
CA GLN A 225 13.90 -1.67 1.60
C GLN A 225 13.20 -0.53 0.87
N ALA A 226 12.08 -0.83 0.19
CA ALA A 226 11.31 0.17 -0.52
C ALA A 226 10.92 1.32 0.42
N PRO A 227 10.96 2.57 -0.07
CA PRO A 227 10.46 3.73 0.65
C PRO A 227 8.92 3.67 0.67
N LEU A 228 8.37 2.72 1.42
CA LEU A 228 6.95 2.63 1.68
C LEU A 228 6.61 3.67 2.75
N ILE A 229 5.67 4.57 2.44
CA ILE A 229 5.28 5.65 3.37
C ILE A 229 4.52 5.09 4.58
N VAL A 230 4.06 3.83 4.52
CA VAL A 230 3.46 3.11 5.66
C VAL A 230 4.30 1.88 5.99
N ARG A 231 5.48 2.09 6.57
CA ARG A 231 6.07 1.04 7.39
C ARG A 231 5.32 1.00 8.70
N THR A 232 4.62 -0.10 8.92
CA THR A 232 3.98 -0.42 10.18
C THR A 232 4.95 -0.35 11.35
N SER A 233 4.47 0.11 12.50
CA SER A 233 5.20 -0.04 13.78
C SER A 233 5.33 -1.49 14.26
N LEU A 234 4.65 -2.42 13.58
CA LEU A 234 4.55 -3.86 13.87
C LEU A 234 5.85 -4.65 13.65
N ASN A 235 7.00 -4.00 13.58
CA ASN A 235 8.30 -4.64 13.43
C ASN A 235 8.82 -5.21 14.75
N LYS A 236 7.96 -5.61 15.69
CA LYS A 236 8.41 -6.30 16.91
C LYS A 236 8.88 -7.71 16.51
N PRO A 237 10.19 -7.97 16.48
CA PRO A 237 10.69 -9.30 16.15
C PRO A 237 10.32 -10.27 17.27
N CYS A 238 10.18 -11.55 16.91
CA CYS A 238 10.15 -12.66 17.87
C CYS A 238 11.46 -12.75 18.66
#